data_AF-A0A9W9J175-F1
#
_entry.id   AF-A0A9W9J175-F1
#
_cell.length_a   1.000
_cell.length_b   1.000
_cell.length_c   1.000
_cell.angle_alpha   90.00
_cell.angle_beta   90.00
_cell.angle_gamma   90.00
#
_symmetry.space_group_name_H-M   'P 1'
#
loop_
_entity.id
_entity.type
_entity.pdbx_description
1 polymer ?
#
loop_
_entity_poly.entity_id
_entity_poly.type
_entity_poly.pdbx_seq_one_letter_code
_entity_poly.pdbx_strand_id
1 'polypeptide(L)' 'MSSSEVPCPACKWTPDRQRRCAYESSVRLFHGAHNRGYWFLGSKFLSKERGKHPPSHEVTNTHFIKENTTIPVPTTVQE' A
#
# COMPACT_ATOMS: atom_id res chain seq x y z
N MET A 1 0.26 -21.92 -23.59
CA MET A 1 0.84 -22.33 -22.29
C MET A 1 -0.19 -22.04 -21.21
N SER A 2 -0.72 -23.10 -20.61
CA SER A 2 -1.86 -23.05 -19.68
C SER A 2 -1.44 -22.36 -18.38
N SER A 3 -1.93 -21.14 -18.13
CA SER A 3 -1.88 -20.56 -16.79
C SER A 3 -2.80 -21.39 -15.92
N SER A 4 -2.26 -22.02 -14.85
CA SER A 4 -3.05 -22.79 -13.90
C SER A 4 -4.35 -22.06 -13.52
N GLU A 5 -5.49 -22.75 -13.59
CA GLU A 5 -6.81 -22.19 -13.28
C GLU A 5 -7.01 -21.88 -11.79
N VAL A 6 -5.96 -21.98 -10.97
CA VAL A 6 -6.04 -21.83 -9.52
C VAL A 6 -6.54 -20.42 -9.19
N PRO A 7 -7.73 -20.30 -8.58
CA PRO A 7 -8.27 -19.00 -8.23
C PRO A 7 -7.45 -18.37 -7.11
N CYS A 8 -7.31 -17.04 -7.13
CA CYS A 8 -6.68 -16.30 -6.04
C CYS A 8 -7.38 -16.61 -4.71
N PRO A 9 -6.66 -16.98 -3.64
CA PRO A 9 -7.29 -17.34 -2.36
C PRO A 9 -8.04 -16.16 -1.72
N ALA A 10 -7.61 -14.92 -2.00
CA ALA A 10 -8.22 -13.70 -1.47
C ALA A 10 -9.51 -13.32 -2.23
N CYS A 11 -9.47 -13.18 -3.56
CA CYS A 11 -10.61 -12.69 -4.35
C CYS A 11 -11.38 -13.78 -5.12
N LYS A 12 -10.91 -15.03 -5.09
CA LYS A 12 -11.47 -16.21 -5.80
C LYS A 12 -11.53 -16.06 -7.32
N TRP A 13 -10.80 -15.10 -7.89
CA TRP A 13 -10.77 -14.93 -9.34
C TRP A 13 -9.71 -15.81 -9.98
N THR A 14 -10.06 -16.45 -11.08
CA THR A 14 -9.10 -17.11 -11.97
C THR A 14 -8.29 -16.06 -12.73
N PRO A 15 -7.08 -16.41 -13.23
CA PRO A 15 -6.29 -15.49 -14.05
C PRO A 15 -7.05 -14.95 -15.26
N ASP A 16 -7.91 -15.76 -15.88
CA ASP A 16 -8.73 -15.32 -17.02
C ASP A 16 -9.79 -14.28 -16.61
N ARG A 17 -10.48 -14.49 -15.48
CA ARG A 17 -11.42 -13.52 -14.92
C ARG A 17 -10.71 -12.22 -14.55
N GLN A 18 -9.51 -12.30 -13.97
CA GLN A 18 -8.71 -11.11 -13.63
C GLN A 18 -8.31 -10.31 -14.87
N ARG A 19 -7.96 -10.96 -15.98
CA ARG A 19 -7.62 -10.28 -17.25
C ARG A 19 -8.81 -9.60 -17.92
N ARG A 20 -10.02 -10.15 -17.76
CA ARG A 20 -11.24 -9.66 -18.43
C ARG A 20 -12.08 -8.74 -17.56
N CYS A 21 -11.83 -8.68 -16.26
CA CYS A 21 -12.57 -7.80 -15.37
C CYS A 21 -12.12 -6.34 -15.58
N ALA A 22 -13.09 -5.42 -15.59
CA ALA A 22 -12.82 -3.98 -15.50
C ALA A 22 -12.71 -3.51 -14.04
N TYR A 23 -12.29 -4.40 -13.14
CA TYR A 23 -12.25 -4.09 -11.71
C TYR A 23 -10.99 -3.32 -11.36
N GLU A 24 -11.20 -2.11 -10.85
CA GLU A 24 -10.14 -1.32 -10.26
C GLU A 24 -10.12 -1.57 -8.75
N SER A 25 -9.04 -2.19 -8.28
CA SER A 25 -8.88 -2.47 -6.85
C SER A 25 -8.71 -1.18 -6.08
N SER A 26 -9.50 -1.01 -5.01
CA SER A 26 -9.26 0.05 -4.03
C SER A 26 -7.99 -0.18 -3.21
N VAL A 27 -7.37 -1.36 -3.27
CA VAL A 27 -6.06 -1.62 -2.65
C VAL A 27 -5.05 -1.93 -3.74
N ARG A 28 -4.00 -1.12 -3.88
CA ARG A 28 -3.00 -1.25 -4.95
C ARG A 28 -1.59 -1.07 -4.43
N LEU A 29 -0.71 -2.04 -4.66
CA LEU A 29 0.73 -1.89 -4.45
C LEU A 29 1.26 -0.84 -5.44
N PHE A 30 1.84 0.25 -4.95
CA PHE A 30 2.45 1.26 -5.81
C PHE A 30 3.97 1.22 -5.79
N HIS A 31 4.56 0.76 -4.69
CA HIS A 31 5.99 0.59 -4.58
C HIS A 31 6.33 -0.59 -3.64
N GLY A 32 7.23 -1.45 -4.08
CA GLY A 32 7.79 -2.52 -3.27
C GLY A 32 9.23 -2.21 -2.90
N ALA A 33 9.56 -2.27 -1.60
CA ALA A 33 10.92 -2.09 -1.09
C ALA A 33 11.34 -3.29 -0.24
N HIS A 34 12.15 -4.18 -0.82
CA HIS A 34 12.55 -5.45 -0.22
C HIS A 34 11.32 -6.30 0.18
N ASN A 35 11.09 -6.50 1.47
CA ASN A 35 9.99 -7.27 2.03
C ASN A 35 8.84 -6.38 2.55
N ARG A 36 8.75 -5.14 2.06
CA ARG A 36 7.72 -4.16 2.46
C ARG A 36 6.97 -3.67 1.23
N GLY A 37 5.65 -3.60 1.34
CA GLY A 37 4.79 -2.93 0.37
C GLY A 37 4.40 -1.53 0.81
N TYR A 38 4.31 -0.63 -0.17
CA TYR A 38 3.68 0.66 -0.03
C TYR A 38 2.43 0.65 -0.91
N TRP A 39 1.28 0.92 -0.30
CA TRP A 39 -0.02 0.64 -0.87
C TRP A 39 -0.87 1.90 -0.94
N PHE A 40 -1.57 2.08 -2.04
CA PHE A 40 -2.73 2.96 -2.09
C PHE A 40 -3.94 2.24 -1.50
N LEU A 41 -4.63 2.89 -0.58
CA LEU A 41 -5.96 2.50 -0.11
C LEU A 41 -6.96 3.57 -0.58
N GLY A 42 -7.67 3.22 -1.63
CA GLY A 42 -8.49 4.10 -2.45
C GLY A 42 -7.65 5.21 -3.06
N SER A 43 -8.26 6.38 -3.18
CA SER A 43 -7.62 7.61 -3.65
C SER A 43 -7.08 8.51 -2.53
N LYS A 44 -7.30 8.14 -1.26
CA LYS A 44 -7.09 9.04 -0.11
C LYS A 44 -5.92 8.67 0.78
N PHE A 45 -5.57 7.39 0.86
CA PHE A 45 -4.60 6.93 1.83
C PHE A 45 -3.44 6.21 1.17
N LEU A 46 -2.28 6.39 1.79
CA LEU A 46 -1.06 5.68 1.49
C LEU A 46 -0.65 4.93 2.75
N SER A 47 -0.60 3.60 2.65
CA SER A 47 -0.15 2.72 3.72
C SER A 47 1.28 2.27 3.45
N LYS A 48 2.16 2.42 4.43
CA LYS A 48 3.54 1.95 4.37
C LYS A 48 3.67 0.77 5.33
N GLU A 49 3.90 -0.43 4.80
CA GLU A 49 4.05 -1.59 5.66
C GLU A 49 5.31 -1.48 6.52
N ARG A 50 5.13 -1.72 7.80
CA ARG A 50 6.22 -1.85 8.75
C ARG A 50 6.76 -3.28 8.71
N GLY A 51 8.07 -3.39 8.46
CA GLY A 51 8.78 -4.67 8.59
C GLY A 51 9.02 -5.04 10.06
N LYS A 52 9.65 -6.19 10.32
CA LYS A 52 10.02 -6.66 11.68
C LYS A 52 11.05 -5.78 12.42
N HIS A 53 11.49 -4.69 11.83
CA HIS A 53 12.49 -3.80 12.38
C HIS A 53 11.91 -2.90 13.50
N PRO A 54 12.75 -2.31 14.35
CA PRO A 54 12.33 -1.30 15.32
C PRO A 54 11.51 -0.16 14.68
N PRO A 55 10.71 0.58 15.47
CA PRO A 55 9.91 1.69 14.94
C PRO A 55 10.79 2.67 14.17
N SER A 56 10.32 3.10 13.00
CA SER A 56 10.97 4.20 12.27
C SER A 56 10.63 5.54 12.91
N HIS A 57 11.54 6.52 12.82
CA HIS A 57 11.26 7.90 13.22
C HIS A 57 10.47 8.70 12.17
N GLU A 58 9.92 8.05 11.14
CA GLU A 58 9.24 8.74 10.03
C GLU A 58 8.08 9.62 10.53
N VAL A 59 7.23 9.06 11.39
CA VAL A 59 6.05 9.77 11.88
C VAL A 59 6.46 10.88 12.86
N THR A 60 7.36 10.60 13.81
CA THR A 60 7.92 11.61 14.72
C THR A 60 8.53 12.79 13.96
N ASN A 61 9.34 12.52 12.94
CA ASN A 61 9.96 13.56 12.12
C ASN A 61 8.91 14.34 11.30
N THR A 62 7.87 13.66 10.81
CA THR A 62 6.77 14.29 10.09
C THR A 62 6.02 15.28 10.99
N HIS A 63 5.74 14.90 12.23
CA HIS A 63 5.12 15.79 13.22
C HIS A 63 6.02 16.98 13.54
N PHE A 64 7.31 16.74 13.79
CA PHE A 64 8.26 17.81 14.05
C PHE A 64 8.32 18.84 12.90
N ILE A 65 8.40 18.38 11.66
CA ILE A 65 8.41 19.26 10.48
C ILE A 65 7.09 20.02 10.37
N LYS A 66 5.94 19.37 10.60
CA LYS A 66 4.62 20.00 10.57
C LYS A 66 4.48 21.14 11.59
N GLU A 67 5.06 20.95 12.77
CA GLU A 67 4.95 21.88 13.90
C GLU A 67 5.94 23.05 13.79
N ASN A 68 7.11 22.82 13.19
CA ASN A 68 8.22 23.78 13.23
C ASN A 68 8.50 24.44 11.87
N THR A 69 7.79 24.07 10.81
CA THR A 69 8.02 24.60 9.46
C THR A 69 6.70 24.83 8.73
N THR A 70 6.77 25.51 7.59
CA THR A 70 5.63 25.68 6.65
C THR A 70 5.63 24.63 5.53
N ILE A 71 6.57 23.67 5.56
CA ILE A 71 6.68 22.65 4.54
C ILE A 71 5.45 21.74 4.63
N PRO A 72 4.70 21.54 3.52
CA PRO A 72 3.56 20.64 3.53
C PRO A 72 4.05 19.20 3.75
N VAL A 73 3.45 18.53 4.72
CA VAL A 73 3.73 17.13 5.02
C VAL A 73 2.45 16.29 5.01
N PRO A 74 2.54 14.98 4.73
CA PRO A 74 1.40 14.08 4.85
C PRO A 74 0.84 14.08 6.28
N THR A 75 -0.48 13.93 6.41
CA THR A 75 -1.10 13.73 7.72
C THR A 75 -1.11 12.25 8.07
N THR A 76 -0.52 11.90 9.21
CA THR A 76 -0.56 10.54 9.74
C THR A 76 -1.94 10.25 10.32
N VAL A 77 -2.54 9.12 9.91
CA VAL A 77 -3.84 8.64 10.42
C VAL A 77 -3.64 7.54 11.46
N GLN A 78 -2.69 6.63 11.21
CA GLN A 78 -2.37 5.49 12.07
C GLN A 78 -0.90 5.09 11.89
N GLU A 79 -0.26 4.63 12.97
CA GLU A 79 1.05 3.97 12.99
C GLU A 79 0.95 2.45 13.12
#